data_AF-A0A7J7K461-F1
#
_entry.id   AF-A0A7J7K461-F1
#
_cell.length_a   1.000
_cell.length_b   1.000
_cell.length_c   1.000
_cell.angle_alpha   90.00
_cell.angle_beta   90.00
_cell.angle_gamma   90.00
#
_symmetry.space_group_name_H-M   'P 1'
#
loop_
_entity.id
_entity.type
_entity.pdbx_description
1 polymer ?
#
loop_
_entity_poly.entity_id
_entity_poly.type
_entity_poly.pdbx_seq_one_letter_code
_entity_poly.pdbx_strand_id
1 'polypeptide(L)'
;MAGNFHFYLAFENSLCEDYITEKFWKILEGPDLVIPIVMGGLRMEEYENIAPPNSYIHVRNFTSPKHLAEHLRYVVSNEKAFNYYLEWRNKYRLYKNGNHISRKY
;
A
#
# COMPACT_ATOMS: atom_id res chain seq x y z
N MET A 1 7.91 -13.32 -2.44
CA MET A 1 9.37 -13.08 -2.22
C MET A 1 9.66 -13.64 -0.85
N ALA A 2 10.61 -14.58 -0.71
CA ALA A 2 10.86 -15.23 0.59
C ALA A 2 11.74 -14.33 1.47
N GLY A 3 11.12 -13.63 2.41
CA GLY A 3 11.78 -12.87 3.48
C GLY A 3 10.75 -12.22 4.39
N ASN A 4 10.90 -12.37 5.72
CA ASN A 4 10.04 -11.79 6.76
C ASN A 4 10.08 -10.25 6.73
N PHE A 5 9.34 -9.63 5.81
CA PHE A 5 9.21 -8.17 5.75
C PHE A 5 7.75 -7.78 5.96
N HIS A 6 7.51 -6.85 6.88
CA HIS A 6 6.19 -6.27 7.11
C HIS A 6 5.85 -5.19 6.09
N PHE A 7 6.87 -4.56 5.49
CA PHE A 7 6.73 -3.43 4.58
C PHE A 7 7.55 -3.60 3.30
N TYR A 8 7.09 -2.97 2.22
CA TYR A 8 7.83 -2.83 0.97
C TYR A 8 7.78 -1.38 0.49
N LEU A 9 8.93 -0.81 0.11
CA LEU A 9 9.00 0.53 -0.49
C LEU A 9 8.61 0.46 -1.97
N ALA A 10 7.36 0.77 -2.27
CA ALA A 10 6.82 0.86 -3.62
C ALA A 10 6.89 2.32 -4.12
N PHE A 11 8.11 2.86 -4.20
CA PHE A 11 8.34 4.23 -4.68
C PHE A 11 8.44 4.25 -6.19
N GLU A 12 7.83 5.27 -6.79
CA GLU A 12 7.92 5.52 -8.21
C GLU A 12 9.12 6.38 -8.56
N ASN A 13 9.59 6.21 -9.79
CA ASN A 13 10.79 6.89 -10.28
C ASN A 13 10.57 8.41 -10.45
N SER A 14 9.32 8.85 -10.57
CA SER A 14 8.90 10.23 -10.77
C SER A 14 7.54 10.49 -10.12
N LEU A 15 7.26 11.74 -9.76
CA LEU A 15 5.93 12.18 -9.32
C LEU A 15 5.17 12.72 -10.54
N CYS A 16 4.42 11.85 -11.21
CA CYS A 16 3.65 12.17 -12.41
C CYS A 16 2.21 11.72 -12.24
N GLU A 17 1.29 12.43 -12.92
CA GLU A 17 -0.13 12.05 -12.97
C GLU A 17 -0.29 10.65 -13.58
N ASP A 18 -1.14 9.85 -12.95
CA ASP A 18 -1.47 8.46 -13.29
C ASP A 18 -0.26 7.49 -13.30
N TYR A 19 0.88 7.92 -12.76
CA TYR A 19 2.10 7.11 -12.75
C TYR A 19 2.18 6.23 -11.50
N ILE A 20 1.39 5.14 -11.51
CA ILE A 20 1.40 4.09 -10.48
C ILE A 20 1.60 2.73 -11.16
N THR A 21 2.72 2.07 -10.85
CA THR A 21 3.25 0.96 -11.63
C THR A 21 3.16 -0.39 -10.90
N GLU A 22 3.76 -1.43 -11.50
CA GLU A 22 3.78 -2.78 -10.95
C GLU A 22 4.44 -2.89 -9.57
N LYS A 23 5.24 -1.92 -9.14
CA LYS A 23 5.85 -1.88 -7.80
C LYS A 23 4.78 -1.90 -6.71
N PHE A 24 3.68 -1.19 -6.93
CA PHE A 24 2.54 -1.16 -6.03
C PHE A 24 1.69 -2.43 -6.18
N TRP A 25 1.29 -2.74 -7.42
CA TRP A 25 0.35 -3.81 -7.72
C TRP A 25 0.88 -5.20 -7.37
N LYS A 26 2.15 -5.51 -7.66
CA LYS A 26 2.74 -6.82 -7.36
C LYS A 26 2.74 -7.15 -5.87
N ILE A 27 2.81 -6.14 -5.00
CA ILE A 27 2.78 -6.33 -3.54
C ILE A 27 1.35 -6.61 -3.06
N LEU A 28 0.37 -5.86 -3.57
CA LEU A 28 -1.04 -6.08 -3.26
C LEU A 28 -1.52 -7.45 -3.77
N GLU A 29 -1.13 -7.84 -4.99
CA GLU A 29 -1.51 -9.12 -5.60
C GLU A 29 -0.80 -10.34 -4.99
N GLY A 30 0.36 -10.12 -4.35
CA GLY A 30 1.14 -11.18 -3.75
C GLY A 30 0.38 -11.91 -2.63
N PRO A 31 0.72 -13.19 -2.38
CA PRO A 31 0.19 -13.94 -1.24
C PRO A 31 0.76 -13.47 0.10
N ASP A 32 1.87 -12.71 0.07
CA ASP A 32 2.59 -12.26 1.25
C ASP A 32 1.82 -11.11 1.95
N LEU A 33 1.79 -11.15 3.29
CA LEU A 33 1.17 -10.11 4.12
C LEU A 33 2.11 -8.92 4.30
N VAL A 34 2.33 -8.18 3.22
CA VAL A 34 3.24 -7.03 3.17
C VAL A 34 2.45 -5.75 2.90
N ILE A 35 2.75 -4.70 3.65
CA ILE A 35 2.11 -3.38 3.49
C ILE A 35 3.00 -2.51 2.57
N PRO A 36 2.51 -2.07 1.40
CA PRO A 36 3.26 -1.16 0.55
C PRO A 36 3.33 0.25 1.16
N ILE A 37 4.53 0.81 1.20
CA ILE A 37 4.79 2.22 1.49
C ILE A 37 5.00 2.91 0.14
N VAL A 38 4.15 3.85 -0.20
CA VAL A 38 4.07 4.42 -1.56
C VAL A 38 4.52 5.88 -1.60
N MET A 39 5.19 6.22 -2.68
CA MET A 39 5.53 7.59 -3.08
C MET A 39 5.49 7.64 -4.61
N GLY A 40 4.44 8.20 -5.16
CA GLY A 40 4.14 8.22 -6.59
C GLY A 40 2.86 9.01 -6.82
N GLY A 41 2.37 9.04 -8.05
CA GLY A 41 1.29 9.94 -8.45
C GLY A 41 1.68 11.42 -8.29
N LEU A 42 0.91 12.30 -8.90
CA LEU A 42 1.03 13.74 -8.66
C LEU A 42 0.23 14.14 -7.40
N ARG A 43 -0.87 13.44 -7.14
CA ARG A 43 -1.83 13.67 -6.06
C ARG A 43 -2.07 12.39 -5.27
N MET A 44 -2.35 12.52 -3.97
CA MET A 44 -2.60 11.35 -3.13
C MET A 44 -3.89 10.64 -3.52
N GLU A 45 -4.90 11.41 -3.92
CA GLU A 45 -6.20 10.91 -4.39
C GLU A 45 -6.09 9.88 -5.52
N GLU A 46 -5.01 9.87 -6.29
CA GLU A 46 -4.78 8.86 -7.34
C GLU A 46 -4.71 7.45 -6.76
N TYR A 47 -4.03 7.26 -5.63
CA TYR A 47 -4.04 5.97 -4.94
C TYR A 47 -5.40 5.67 -4.29
N GLU A 48 -6.08 6.68 -3.76
CA GLU A 48 -7.41 6.51 -3.13
C GLU A 48 -8.46 6.03 -4.15
N ASN A 49 -8.36 6.48 -5.40
CA ASN A 49 -9.29 6.12 -6.47
C ASN A 49 -9.10 4.69 -6.99
N ILE A 50 -7.87 4.17 -6.93
CA ILE A 50 -7.54 2.88 -7.57
C ILE A 50 -7.27 1.75 -6.58
N ALA A 51 -6.91 2.05 -5.32
CA ALA A 51 -6.55 1.04 -4.34
C ALA A 51 -7.68 0.77 -3.34
N PRO A 52 -7.73 -0.41 -2.70
CA PRO A 52 -8.64 -0.62 -1.59
C PRO A 52 -8.28 0.35 -0.45
N PRO A 53 -9.27 0.88 0.28
CA PRO A 53 -9.01 1.77 1.40
C PRO A 53 -8.14 1.06 2.43
N ASN A 54 -7.18 1.81 3.01
CA ASN A 54 -6.24 1.34 4.02
C ASN A 54 -5.33 0.18 3.58
N SER A 55 -5.14 -0.02 2.28
CA SER A 55 -4.26 -1.10 1.77
C SER A 55 -2.78 -0.70 1.65
N TYR A 56 -2.44 0.55 1.95
CA TYR A 56 -1.10 1.12 1.76
C TYR A 56 -0.81 2.25 2.75
N ILE A 57 0.46 2.65 2.84
CA ILE A 57 0.92 3.81 3.61
C ILE A 57 1.51 4.84 2.65
N HIS A 58 0.86 5.99 2.50
CA HIS A 58 1.36 7.08 1.66
C HIS A 58 2.34 7.97 2.44
N VAL A 59 3.55 8.21 1.91
CA VAL A 59 4.57 9.01 2.62
C VAL A 59 4.14 10.46 2.89
N ARG A 60 3.31 11.05 2.00
CA ARG A 60 2.76 12.42 2.14
C ARG A 60 1.81 12.60 3.33
N ASN A 61 1.35 11.52 3.97
CA ASN A 61 0.60 11.61 5.23
C ASN A 61 1.47 12.01 6.44
N PHE A 62 2.79 12.02 6.28
CA PHE A 62 3.72 12.27 7.37
C PHE A 62 4.50 13.56 7.11
N THR A 63 4.62 14.36 8.16
CA THR A 63 5.36 15.63 8.16
C THR A 63 6.87 15.47 7.99
N SER A 64 7.42 14.27 8.22
CA SER A 64 8.85 13.97 8.05
C SER A 64 9.11 12.46 7.93
N PRO A 65 10.29 12.05 7.41
CA PRO A 65 10.71 10.64 7.45
C PRO A 65 10.77 10.05 8.87
N LYS A 66 11.10 10.86 9.88
CA LYS A 66 11.09 10.44 11.28
C LYS A 66 9.67 10.07 11.74
N HIS A 67 8.69 10.92 11.42
CA HIS A 67 7.28 10.66 11.73
C HIS A 67 6.75 9.40 11.02
N LEU A 68 7.12 9.20 9.75
CA LEU A 68 6.83 7.93 9.04
C LEU A 68 7.45 6.74 9.79
N ALA A 69 8.73 6.81 10.16
CA ALA A 69 9.41 5.72 10.87
C ALA A 69 8.78 5.41 12.24
N GLU A 70 8.30 6.42 12.96
CA GLU A 70 7.55 6.26 14.22
C GLU A 70 6.23 5.50 13.99
N HIS A 71 5.48 5.87 12.95
CA HIS A 71 4.26 5.18 12.56
C HIS A 71 4.51 3.72 12.15
N LEU A 72 5.54 3.47 11.33
CA LEU A 72 5.88 2.11 10.90
C LEU A 72 6.24 1.21 12.09
N ARG A 73 6.97 1.75 13.09
CA ARG A 73 7.26 1.02 14.35
C ARG A 73 5.99 0.71 15.13
N TYR A 74 5.07 1.68 15.25
CA TYR A 74 3.79 1.46 15.89
C TYR A 74 3.00 0.34 15.21
N VAL A 75 2.89 0.39 13.87
CA VAL A 75 2.14 -0.59 13.08
C VAL A 75 2.64 -2.01 13.30
N VAL A 76 3.96 -2.25 13.28
CA VAL A 76 4.50 -3.62 13.50
C VAL A 76 4.48 -4.06 14.97
N SER A 77 4.46 -3.11 15.91
CA SER A 77 4.36 -3.43 17.35
C SER A 77 2.93 -3.73 17.81
N ASN A 78 1.92 -3.41 16.99
CA ASN A 78 0.51 -3.52 17.33
C ASN A 78 -0.23 -4.38 16.30
N GLU A 79 -0.58 -5.60 16.69
CA GLU A 79 -1.26 -6.57 15.82
C GLU A 79 -2.56 -6.02 15.22
N LYS A 80 -3.35 -5.25 15.99
CA LYS A 80 -4.58 -4.65 15.47
C LYS A 80 -4.29 -3.61 14.40
N ALA A 81 -3.25 -2.79 14.59
CA ALA A 81 -2.82 -1.80 13.61
C ALA A 81 -2.28 -2.48 12.34
N PHE A 82 -1.48 -3.55 12.47
CA PHE A 82 -1.01 -4.31 11.32
C PHE A 82 -2.16 -4.95 10.54
N ASN A 83 -3.07 -5.65 11.25
CA ASN A 83 -4.22 -6.32 10.64
C ASN A 83 -5.19 -5.35 9.96
N TYR A 84 -5.30 -4.10 10.45
CA TYR A 84 -6.08 -3.06 9.80
C TYR A 84 -5.64 -2.82 8.35
N TYR A 85 -4.34 -2.81 8.09
CA TYR A 85 -3.80 -2.64 6.73
C TYR A 85 -3.98 -3.87 5.82
N LEU A 86 -4.40 -5.01 6.38
CA LEU A 86 -4.59 -6.26 5.65
C LEU A 86 -6.06 -6.64 5.50
N GLU A 87 -6.96 -6.00 6.26
CA GLU A 87 -8.38 -6.33 6.30
C GLU A 87 -9.06 -6.21 4.92
N TRP A 88 -8.56 -5.32 4.07
CA TRP A 88 -9.06 -5.15 2.70
C TRP A 88 -9.02 -6.47 1.91
N ARG A 89 -8.08 -7.38 2.20
CA ARG A 89 -7.98 -8.68 1.53
C ARG A 89 -9.22 -9.55 1.74
N ASN A 90 -9.98 -9.32 2.82
CA ASN A 90 -11.24 -10.01 3.09
C ASN A 90 -12.42 -9.39 2.33
N LYS A 91 -12.32 -8.12 1.93
CA LYS A 91 -13.41 -7.31 1.35
C LYS A 91 -13.29 -7.12 -0.16
N TYR A 92 -12.09 -7.19 -0.72
CA TYR A 92 -11.83 -6.86 -2.13
C TYR A 92 -11.13 -7.99 -2.88
N ARG A 93 -11.30 -8.02 -4.21
CA ARG A 93 -10.55 -8.85 -5.16
C ARG A 93 -9.76 -7.97 -6.12
N LEU A 94 -8.53 -8.38 -6.38
CA LEU A 94 -7.65 -7.79 -7.39
C LEU A 94 -7.67 -8.65 -8.66
N TYR A 95 -7.82 -8.01 -9.82
CA TYR A 95 -7.78 -8.69 -11.11
C TYR A 95 -6.47 -8.37 -11.86
N LYS A 96 -5.70 -9.41 -12.13
CA LYS A 96 -4.35 -9.35 -12.73
C LYS A 96 -4.25 -8.66 -14.09
N ASN A 97 -5.36 -8.53 -14.83
CA ASN A 97 -5.32 -8.11 -16.23
C ASN A 97 -5.55 -6.61 -16.44
N GLY A 98 -5.71 -5.82 -15.39
CA GLY A 98 -5.96 -4.39 -15.56
C GLY A 98 -5.90 -3.55 -14.30
N ASN A 99 -5.18 -3.99 -13.25
CA ASN A 99 -5.10 -3.26 -11.97
C ASN A 99 -6.48 -2.87 -11.44
N HIS A 100 -7.45 -3.78 -11.61
CA HIS A 100 -8.85 -3.53 -11.32
C HIS A 100 -9.24 -4.16 -9.97
N ILE A 101 -10.09 -3.46 -9.23
CA ILE A 101 -10.51 -3.83 -7.88
C ILE A 101 -12.03 -3.89 -7.81
N SER A 102 -12.56 -5.00 -7.28
CA SER A 102 -13.99 -5.13 -6.98
C SER A 102 -14.21 -5.51 -5.51
N ARG A 103 -15.37 -5.12 -4.96
CA ARG A 103 -15.84 -5.67 -3.69
C ARG A 103 -16.29 -7.12 -3.88
N LYS A 104 -16.05 -7.94 -2.87
CA LYS A 104 -16.42 -9.36 -2.88
C LYS A 104 -17.93 -9.59 -2.75
N TYR A 105 -18.69 -8.63 -2.21
CA TYR A 105 -20.13 -8.67 -1.96
C TYR A 105 -20.71 -7.26 -2.03
#